data_AF-A0A7Y3FNN1-F1
#
_entry.id   AF-A0A7Y3FNN1-F1
#
_cell.length_a   1.000
_cell.length_b   1.000
_cell.length_c   1.000
_cell.angle_alpha   90.00
_cell.angle_beta   90.00
_cell.angle_gamma   90.00
#
_symmetry.space_group_name_H-M   'P 1'
#
loop_
_entity.id
_entity.type
_entity.pdbx_description
1 polymer ?
#
loop_
_entity_poly.entity_id
_entity_poly.type
_entity_poly.pdbx_seq_one_letter_code
_entity_poly.pdbx_strand_id
1 'polypeptide(L)'
;MRKGVVGVRVAALWALSWLGAMSWAGPASAQEPNVRAYLTPGSTVAPGGSFTLNVEVSGTQDVQRDIQLPDLASFAQFLSSSSQSSVQMVNGQTSVSITLQYRYQALAEGTHDIPSFEVQAGGRNVSTEPLQITVSPDAAPARSESSPV
;
A
#
# COMPACT_ATOMS: atom_id res chain seq x y z
N MET A 1 23.47 -32.95 76.46
CA MET A 1 24.48 -32.06 75.85
C MET A 1 23.80 -30.80 75.34
N ARG A 2 24.30 -29.63 75.79
CA ARG A 2 24.18 -28.25 75.23
C ARG A 2 22.74 -27.68 75.11
N LYS A 3 22.25 -26.93 76.11
CA LYS A 3 22.24 -25.43 76.22
C LYS A 3 21.54 -24.78 75.00
N GLY A 4 20.47 -24.00 75.06
CA GLY A 4 19.92 -23.14 76.12
C GLY A 4 19.53 -21.79 75.46
N VAL A 5 18.50 -21.16 76.02
CA VAL A 5 18.10 -19.74 75.87
C VAL A 5 17.22 -19.38 74.66
N VAL A 6 15.94 -19.17 75.01
CA VAL A 6 14.95 -18.38 74.26
C VAL A 6 15.13 -16.90 74.58
N GLY A 7 15.06 -16.09 73.53
CA GLY A 7 14.54 -14.72 73.58
C GLY A 7 15.57 -13.62 73.34
N VAL A 8 15.41 -12.87 72.24
CA VAL A 8 15.46 -11.40 72.25
C VAL A 8 14.49 -10.86 71.18
N ARG A 9 13.92 -9.72 71.53
CA ARG A 9 12.84 -8.90 70.95
C ARG A 9 13.30 -8.08 69.73
N VAL A 10 12.31 -7.39 69.12
CA VAL A 10 12.35 -6.01 68.57
C VAL A 10 12.30 -5.84 67.04
N ALA A 11 11.35 -4.97 66.64
CA ALA A 11 11.27 -4.04 65.49
C ALA A 11 11.29 -4.63 64.06
N ALA A 12 10.21 -4.49 63.29
CA ALA A 12 9.76 -3.26 62.62
C ALA A 12 10.79 -2.72 61.63
N LEU A 13 10.68 -3.10 60.35
CA LEU A 13 11.24 -2.34 59.23
C LEU A 13 10.31 -2.44 58.02
N TRP A 14 10.08 -1.26 57.46
CA TRP A 14 9.32 -0.91 56.28
C TRP A 14 9.66 -1.75 55.05
N ALA A 15 8.65 -2.21 54.31
CA ALA A 15 8.82 -2.70 52.95
C ALA A 15 7.85 -1.94 52.03
N LEU A 16 8.43 -1.12 51.17
CA LEU A 16 7.80 -0.34 50.11
C LEU A 16 6.76 -1.17 49.34
N SER A 17 5.52 -0.68 49.29
CA SER A 17 4.53 -1.12 48.31
C SER A 17 5.04 -0.82 46.91
N TRP A 18 5.46 -1.86 46.19
CA TRP A 18 5.71 -1.84 44.76
C TRP A 18 4.42 -1.42 44.04
N LEU A 19 4.36 -0.16 43.61
CA LEU A 19 3.31 0.37 42.75
C LEU A 19 3.41 -0.34 41.39
N GLY A 20 2.38 -1.10 41.03
CA GLY A 20 2.28 -1.79 39.75
C GLY A 20 2.39 -0.81 38.58
N ALA A 21 3.44 -0.98 37.77
CA ALA A 21 3.50 -0.40 36.45
C ALA A 21 2.53 -1.18 35.53
N MET A 22 1.25 -0.82 35.59
CA MET A 22 0.25 -1.27 34.62
C MET A 22 0.54 -0.54 33.31
N SER A 23 1.44 -1.08 32.50
CA SER A 23 1.72 -0.59 31.15
C SER A 23 0.47 -0.79 30.30
N TRP A 24 -0.33 0.26 30.15
CA TRP A 24 -1.39 0.32 29.15
C TRP A 24 -0.73 0.40 27.78
N ALA A 25 -0.40 -0.74 27.20
CA ALA A 25 -0.08 -0.85 25.78
C ALA A 25 -1.39 -0.55 25.02
N GLY A 26 -1.58 0.70 24.61
CA GLY A 26 -2.66 1.06 23.71
C GLY A 26 -2.52 0.26 22.40
N PRO A 27 -3.62 -0.16 21.76
CA PRO A 27 -3.53 -0.86 20.49
C PRO A 27 -2.88 0.07 19.46
N ALA A 28 -1.78 -0.39 18.87
CA ALA A 28 -1.26 0.22 17.67
C ALA A 28 -2.30 0.01 16.57
N SER A 29 -3.10 1.04 16.27
CA SER A 29 -3.98 1.01 15.11
C SER A 29 -3.12 1.00 13.86
N ALA A 30 -2.86 -0.19 13.33
CA ALA A 30 -2.35 -0.33 11.98
C ALA A 30 -3.37 0.32 11.05
N GLN A 31 -2.93 1.27 10.23
CA GLN A 31 -3.79 1.79 9.16
C GLN A 31 -4.15 0.62 8.26
N GLU A 32 -5.44 0.45 8.00
CA GLU A 32 -5.91 -0.61 7.12
C GLU A 32 -5.39 -0.33 5.70
N PRO A 33 -4.70 -1.30 5.07
CA PRO A 33 -4.18 -1.11 3.73
C PRO A 33 -5.34 -0.97 2.73
N ASN A 34 -5.28 0.06 1.91
CA ASN A 34 -6.23 0.29 0.82
C ASN A 34 -5.51 0.20 -0.53
N VAL A 35 -6.12 -0.48 -1.50
CA VAL A 35 -5.53 -0.69 -2.83
C VAL A 35 -6.51 -0.19 -3.88
N ARG A 36 -6.03 0.62 -4.82
CA ARG A 36 -6.80 1.07 -5.98
C ARG A 36 -5.98 0.94 -7.25
N ALA A 37 -6.64 0.60 -8.35
CA ALA A 37 -6.01 0.56 -9.67
C ALA A 37 -6.68 1.59 -10.60
N TYR A 38 -5.90 2.24 -11.45
CA TYR A 38 -6.43 3.21 -12.43
C TYR A 38 -5.49 3.39 -13.63
N LEU A 39 -6.05 3.84 -14.75
CA LEU A 39 -5.32 4.04 -16.01
C LEU A 39 -4.92 5.51 -16.21
N THR A 40 -3.77 5.73 -16.84
CA THR A 40 -3.30 7.06 -17.25
C THR A 40 -2.86 7.00 -18.73
N PRO A 41 -3.25 7.98 -19.58
CA PRO A 41 -3.97 9.22 -19.26
C PRO A 41 -5.48 9.06 -19.00
N GLY A 42 -6.04 7.88 -19.28
CA GLY A 42 -7.45 7.57 -19.05
C GLY A 42 -7.79 6.19 -19.60
N SER A 43 -9.08 5.93 -19.80
CA SER A 43 -9.60 4.66 -20.34
C SER A 43 -9.63 4.59 -21.87
N THR A 44 -9.10 5.60 -22.58
CA THR A 44 -9.06 5.60 -24.05
C THR A 44 -7.65 5.88 -24.54
N VAL A 45 -7.14 5.08 -25.48
CA VAL A 45 -5.79 5.21 -26.04
C VAL A 45 -5.80 4.91 -27.54
N ALA A 46 -4.94 5.57 -28.31
CA ALA A 46 -4.78 5.27 -29.74
C ALA A 46 -3.99 3.96 -29.95
N PRO A 47 -4.23 3.24 -31.06
CA PRO A 47 -3.36 2.14 -31.47
C PRO A 47 -1.90 2.57 -31.56
N GLY A 48 -0.98 1.76 -31.00
CA GLY A 48 0.44 2.10 -30.87
C GLY A 48 0.76 3.10 -29.75
N GLY A 49 -0.25 3.71 -29.13
CA GLY A 49 -0.10 4.61 -27.98
C GLY A 49 0.28 3.87 -26.70
N SER A 50 0.84 4.60 -25.73
CA SER A 50 1.15 4.05 -24.41
C SER A 50 0.07 4.40 -23.39
N PHE A 51 -0.20 3.47 -22.47
CA PHE A 51 -0.96 3.73 -21.26
C PHE A 51 -0.22 3.15 -20.04
N THR A 52 -0.55 3.66 -18.86
CA THR A 52 0.02 3.18 -17.59
C THR A 52 -1.11 2.65 -16.71
N LEU A 53 -0.96 1.42 -16.25
CA LEU A 53 -1.72 0.85 -15.14
C LEU A 53 -1.03 1.26 -13.84
N ASN A 54 -1.69 2.12 -13.07
CA ASN A 54 -1.23 2.53 -11.76
C ASN A 54 -1.94 1.70 -10.70
N VAL A 55 -1.17 1.16 -9.76
CA VAL A 55 -1.67 0.48 -8.57
C VAL A 55 -1.19 1.27 -7.37
N GLU A 56 -2.13 1.95 -6.71
CA GLU A 56 -1.83 2.73 -5.53
C GLU A 56 -2.26 1.97 -4.27
N VAL A 57 -1.33 1.86 -3.34
CA VAL A 57 -1.49 1.22 -2.05
C VAL A 57 -1.27 2.27 -0.97
N SER A 58 -2.24 2.48 -0.11
CA SER A 58 -2.14 3.41 1.03
C SER A 58 -2.27 2.69 2.36
N GLY A 59 -1.77 3.31 3.44
CA GLY A 59 -1.87 2.79 4.80
C GLY A 59 -0.75 1.81 5.22
N THR A 60 0.09 1.35 4.29
CA THR A 60 1.22 0.46 4.61
C THR A 60 2.41 0.65 3.68
N GLN A 61 3.62 0.38 4.19
CA GLN A 61 4.85 0.28 3.39
C GLN A 61 5.17 -1.17 3.00
N ASP A 62 4.56 -2.13 3.69
CA ASP A 62 4.70 -3.55 3.43
C ASP A 62 3.82 -3.91 2.23
N VAL A 63 4.43 -3.93 1.05
CA VAL A 63 3.77 -4.24 -0.22
C VAL A 63 4.66 -5.18 -1.02
N GLN A 64 4.11 -6.32 -1.42
CA GLN A 64 4.82 -7.26 -2.28
C GLN A 64 5.04 -6.63 -3.65
N ARG A 65 6.30 -6.61 -4.12
CA ARG A 65 6.67 -5.99 -5.40
C ARG A 65 6.39 -6.89 -6.61
N ASP A 66 6.38 -8.19 -6.39
CA ASP A 66 6.11 -9.21 -7.41
C ASP A 66 4.61 -9.49 -7.49
N ILE A 67 3.86 -8.50 -7.97
CA ILE A 67 2.40 -8.63 -8.18
C ILE A 67 2.15 -9.48 -9.43
N GLN A 68 1.25 -10.45 -9.31
CA GLN A 68 0.76 -11.21 -10.44
C GLN A 68 -0.25 -10.36 -11.22
N LEU A 69 0.24 -9.73 -12.28
CA LEU A 69 -0.58 -8.94 -13.18
C LEU A 69 -1.42 -9.83 -14.11
N PRO A 70 -2.61 -9.36 -14.52
CA PRO A 70 -3.39 -10.05 -15.52
C PRO A 70 -2.68 -10.03 -16.87
N ASP A 71 -2.88 -11.07 -17.67
CA ASP A 71 -2.32 -11.15 -19.01
C ASP A 71 -3.08 -10.23 -19.97
N LEU A 72 -2.36 -9.21 -20.47
CA LEU A 72 -2.89 -8.24 -21.43
C LEU A 72 -2.33 -8.45 -22.85
N ALA A 73 -1.58 -9.54 -23.10
CA ALA A 73 -0.88 -9.78 -24.35
C ALA A 73 -1.78 -9.85 -25.59
N SER A 74 -3.08 -10.10 -25.41
CA SER A 74 -4.07 -10.10 -26.49
C SER A 74 -4.26 -8.72 -27.14
N PHE A 75 -4.04 -7.63 -26.40
CA PHE A 75 -4.27 -6.26 -26.89
C PHE A 75 -3.17 -5.26 -26.55
N ALA A 76 -2.23 -5.60 -25.66
CA ALA A 76 -1.18 -4.71 -25.21
C ALA A 76 0.16 -5.41 -24.98
N GLN A 77 1.25 -4.70 -25.21
CA GLN A 77 2.61 -5.15 -24.92
C GLN A 77 3.14 -4.47 -23.67
N PHE A 78 3.70 -5.24 -22.74
CA PHE A 78 4.39 -4.70 -21.58
C PHE A 78 5.70 -4.01 -21.98
N LEU A 79 5.94 -2.81 -21.44
CA LEU A 79 7.14 -2.01 -21.72
C LEU A 79 8.06 -1.92 -20.50
N SER A 80 7.53 -1.50 -19.36
CA SER A 80 8.33 -1.23 -18.17
C SER A 80 7.49 -1.18 -16.90
N SER A 81 8.13 -1.37 -15.75
CA SER A 81 7.54 -1.14 -14.43
C SER A 81 8.38 -0.16 -13.61
N SER A 82 7.72 0.66 -12.81
CA SER A 82 8.35 1.54 -11.81
C SER A 82 7.54 1.56 -10.52
N SER A 83 8.16 2.01 -9.42
CA SER A 83 7.49 2.16 -8.13
C SER A 83 7.90 3.48 -7.48
N GLN A 84 6.94 4.18 -6.90
CA GLN A 84 7.17 5.41 -6.14
C GLN A 84 6.50 5.31 -4.77
N SER A 85 7.15 5.82 -3.73
CA SER A 85 6.59 5.87 -2.38
C SER A 85 6.57 7.30 -1.86
N SER A 86 5.49 7.68 -1.20
CA SER A 86 5.28 8.95 -0.50
C SER A 86 4.95 8.68 0.96
N VAL A 87 5.71 9.29 1.87
CA VAL A 87 5.46 9.22 3.31
C VAL A 87 5.29 10.64 3.81
N GLN A 88 4.17 10.90 4.48
CA GLN A 88 3.81 12.21 5.02
C GLN A 88 3.52 12.06 6.51
N MET A 89 3.86 13.07 7.32
CA MET A 89 3.51 13.10 8.74
C MET A 89 2.83 14.42 9.04
N VAL A 90 1.54 14.37 9.36
CA VAL A 90 0.71 15.55 9.62
C VAL A 90 0.15 15.45 11.04
N ASN A 91 0.45 16.41 11.91
CA ASN A 91 0.00 16.44 13.31
C ASN A 91 0.25 15.13 14.10
N GLY A 92 1.39 14.49 13.85
CA GLY A 92 1.75 13.21 14.50
C GLY A 92 1.11 11.96 13.87
N GLN A 93 0.23 12.12 12.86
CA GLN A 93 -0.30 11.02 12.08
C GLN A 93 0.58 10.78 10.86
N THR A 94 1.17 9.59 10.77
CA THR A 94 1.91 9.15 9.58
C THR A 94 0.93 8.65 8.52
N SER A 95 1.07 9.09 7.28
CA SER A 95 0.34 8.62 6.11
C SER A 95 1.34 8.10 5.08
N VAL A 96 1.07 6.92 4.53
CA VAL A 96 1.92 6.25 3.55
C VAL A 96 1.10 5.99 2.29
N SER A 97 1.68 6.28 1.12
CA SER A 97 1.15 5.86 -0.19
C SER A 97 2.29 5.34 -1.06
N ILE A 98 2.08 4.20 -1.71
CA ILE A 98 2.98 3.57 -2.69
C ILE A 98 2.23 3.46 -4.00
N THR A 99 2.80 3.93 -5.10
CA THR A 99 2.26 3.78 -6.44
C THR A 99 3.19 2.92 -7.28
N LEU A 100 2.68 1.79 -7.74
CA LEU A 100 3.31 0.90 -8.71
C LEU A 100 2.77 1.25 -10.08
N GLN A 101 3.65 1.37 -11.07
CA GLN A 101 3.31 1.84 -12.41
C GLN A 101 3.76 0.80 -13.41
N TYR A 102 2.83 0.30 -14.21
CA TYR A 102 3.09 -0.68 -15.26
C TYR A 102 2.72 -0.06 -16.59
N ARG A 103 3.71 0.16 -17.44
CA ARG A 103 3.54 0.82 -18.73
C ARG A 103 3.36 -0.21 -19.83
N TYR A 104 2.37 0.04 -20.68
CA TYR A 104 2.03 -0.81 -21.80
C TYR A 104 1.92 0.00 -23.10
N GLN A 105 2.09 -0.66 -24.23
CA GLN A 105 1.72 -0.17 -25.55
C GLN A 105 0.44 -0.87 -26.01
N ALA A 106 -0.57 -0.12 -26.42
CA ALA A 106 -1.79 -0.66 -27.02
C ALA A 106 -1.54 -1.12 -28.46
N LEU A 107 -1.98 -2.33 -28.80
CA LEU A 107 -1.73 -2.97 -30.10
C LEU A 107 -3.01 -3.25 -30.87
N ALA A 108 -4.06 -3.73 -30.19
CA ALA A 108 -5.30 -4.15 -30.84
C ALA A 108 -6.44 -3.18 -30.53
N GLU A 109 -7.11 -2.69 -31.58
CA GLU A 109 -8.32 -1.88 -31.48
C GLU A 109 -9.47 -2.62 -30.78
N GLY A 110 -10.35 -1.85 -30.14
CA GLY A 110 -11.53 -2.36 -29.45
C GLY A 110 -11.54 -2.03 -27.95
N THR A 111 -12.61 -2.46 -27.29
CA THR A 111 -12.75 -2.35 -25.83
C THR A 111 -12.29 -3.65 -25.18
N HIS A 112 -11.37 -3.53 -24.23
CA HIS A 112 -10.74 -4.64 -23.52
C HIS A 112 -10.89 -4.47 -22.03
N ASP A 113 -11.12 -5.58 -21.34
CA ASP A 113 -11.23 -5.61 -19.89
C ASP A 113 -9.89 -6.02 -19.26
N ILE A 114 -9.54 -5.34 -18.19
CA ILE A 114 -8.44 -5.67 -17.29
C ILE A 114 -9.08 -6.25 -16.03
N PRO A 115 -9.02 -7.57 -15.82
CA PRO A 115 -9.69 -8.19 -14.69
C PRO A 115 -9.07 -7.72 -13.36
N SER A 116 -9.84 -7.86 -12.29
CA SER A 116 -9.34 -7.68 -10.92
C SER A 116 -8.16 -8.61 -10.64
N PHE A 117 -7.14 -8.13 -9.94
CA PHE A 117 -5.98 -8.94 -9.52
C PHE A 117 -5.67 -8.70 -8.04
N GLU A 118 -4.93 -9.62 -7.43
CA GLU A 118 -4.59 -9.54 -6.00
C GLU A 118 -3.28 -8.77 -5.77
N VAL A 119 -3.28 -7.97 -4.71
CA VAL A 119 -2.12 -7.23 -4.21
C VAL A 119 -1.93 -7.58 -2.74
N GLN A 120 -0.75 -8.06 -2.38
CA GLN A 120 -0.41 -8.31 -0.98
C GLN A 120 0.12 -7.03 -0.34
N ALA A 121 -0.61 -6.51 0.65
CA ALA A 121 -0.30 -5.28 1.37
C ALA A 121 -0.56 -5.45 2.87
N GLY A 122 0.44 -5.18 3.71
CA GLY A 122 0.34 -5.26 5.17
C GLY A 122 -0.07 -6.64 5.67
N GLY A 123 0.49 -7.70 5.07
CA GLY A 123 0.14 -9.09 5.38
C GLY A 123 -1.28 -9.52 4.97
N ARG A 124 -1.99 -8.73 4.15
CA ARG A 124 -3.34 -9.04 3.64
C ARG A 124 -3.37 -9.08 2.12
N ASN A 125 -4.18 -9.96 1.55
CA ASN A 125 -4.49 -9.93 0.12
C ASN A 125 -5.67 -8.99 -0.10
N VAL A 126 -5.48 -7.96 -0.93
CA VAL A 126 -6.51 -7.00 -1.32
C VAL A 126 -6.66 -7.07 -2.83
N SER A 127 -7.89 -7.21 -3.32
CA SER A 127 -8.16 -7.27 -4.75
C SER A 127 -8.44 -5.88 -5.30
N THR A 128 -7.95 -5.60 -6.51
CA THR A 128 -8.29 -4.37 -7.24
C THR A 128 -9.68 -4.47 -7.86
N GLU A 129 -10.27 -3.32 -8.18
CA GLU A 129 -11.43 -3.30 -9.07
C GLU A 129 -11.03 -3.65 -10.51
N PRO A 130 -11.92 -4.30 -11.29
CA PRO A 130 -11.70 -4.48 -12.72
C PRO A 130 -11.72 -3.13 -13.44
N LEU A 131 -10.90 -3.00 -14.48
CA LEU A 131 -10.80 -1.79 -15.28
C LEU A 131 -11.15 -2.10 -16.73
N GLN A 132 -11.52 -1.07 -17.48
CA GLN A 132 -11.79 -1.18 -18.90
C GLN A 132 -10.97 -0.15 -19.67
N ILE A 133 -10.45 -0.55 -20.83
CA ILE A 133 -9.71 0.31 -21.74
C ILE A 133 -10.27 0.18 -23.15
N THR A 134 -10.40 1.30 -23.85
CA THR A 134 -10.81 1.38 -25.24
C THR A 134 -9.63 1.82 -26.09
N VAL A 135 -9.22 0.96 -27.01
CA VAL A 135 -8.20 1.28 -28.01
C VAL A 135 -8.91 1.73 -29.28
N SER A 136 -8.84 3.02 -29.59
CA SER A 136 -9.53 3.62 -30.72
C SER A 136 -8.70 4.72 -31.38
N PRO A 137 -8.67 4.81 -32.72
CA PRO A 137 -8.01 5.90 -33.43
C PRO A 137 -8.61 7.28 -33.12
N ASP A 138 -9.85 7.35 -32.63
CA ASP A 138 -10.50 8.59 -32.18
C ASP A 138 -10.04 9.07 -30.80
N ALA A 139 -9.09 8.37 -30.16
CA ALA A 139 -8.49 8.82 -28.91
C ALA A 139 -7.85 10.21 -29.12
N ALA A 140 -8.44 11.23 -28.50
CA ALA A 140 -7.89 12.57 -28.56
C ALA A 140 -6.45 12.55 -28.01
N PRO A 141 -5.46 13.09 -28.75
CA PRO A 141 -4.12 13.22 -28.21
C PRO A 141 -4.21 14.07 -26.95
N ALA A 142 -3.55 13.63 -25.86
CA ALA A 142 -3.43 14.42 -24.65
C ALA A 142 -2.91 15.80 -25.04
N ARG A 143 -3.80 16.79 -25.05
CA ARG A 143 -3.52 18.14 -25.52
C ARG A 143 -2.41 18.68 -24.63
N SER A 144 -1.19 18.72 -25.15
CA SER A 144 -0.11 19.45 -24.50
C SER A 144 -0.57 20.90 -24.45
N GLU A 145 -0.99 21.37 -23.27
CA GLU A 145 -1.22 22.80 -23.03
C GLU A 145 0.13 23.50 -23.15
N SER A 146 0.44 23.93 -24.37
CA SER A 146 1.44 24.94 -24.63
C SER A 146 0.98 26.23 -23.94
N SER A 147 1.57 26.57 -22.79
CA SER A 147 1.38 27.89 -22.19
C SER A 147 1.77 28.97 -23.21
N PRO A 148 0.89 29.92 -23.55
CA PRO A 148 1.31 31.12 -24.26
C PRO A 148 2.15 31.98 -23.32
N VAL A 149 3.30 32.43 -23.82
CA VAL A 149 4.15 33.46 -23.21
C VAL A 149 3.55 34.85 -23.39
#